data_AF-A0A321LJK4-F1
#
_entry.id   AF-A0A321LJK4-F1
#
_cell.length_a   1.000
_cell.length_b   1.000
_cell.length_c   1.000
_cell.angle_alpha   90.00
_cell.angle_beta   90.00
_cell.angle_gamma   90.00
#
_symmetry.space_group_name_H-M   'P 1'
#
loop_
_entity.id
_entity.type
_entity.pdbx_description
1 polymer ?
#
loop_
_entity_poly.entity_id
_entity_poly.type
_entity_poly.pdbx_seq_one_letter_code
_entity_poly.pdbx_strand_id
1 'polypeptide(L)'
;MSALSYFRSPFPSTAGFSAYRMPGMAVHAPLILSFSVVGFFLCWPHEMLRPLLLVWVLGGVYLGRDITILCHYNPLLTLLSWAAFGIVVFAPHRIASFGASHVVLSGVLSVVVGAVLGLVAFGMTRDSD
;
A
#
# COMPACT_ATOMS: atom_id res chain seq x y z
N MET A 1 -18.63 6.14 13.80
CA MET A 1 -17.50 7.09 13.58
C MET A 1 -17.46 7.59 12.12
N SER A 2 -16.72 8.66 11.76
CA SER A 2 -16.54 9.08 10.34
C SER A 2 -15.43 8.25 9.67
N ALA A 3 -15.59 7.85 8.40
CA ALA A 3 -14.57 7.14 7.60
C ALA A 3 -13.19 7.82 7.60
N LEU A 4 -13.16 9.15 7.79
CA LEU A 4 -11.90 9.91 7.90
C LEU A 4 -11.09 9.56 9.17
N SER A 5 -11.69 8.96 10.19
CA SER A 5 -10.97 8.53 11.40
C SER A 5 -9.93 7.45 11.09
N TYR A 6 -10.20 6.58 10.11
CA TYR A 6 -9.27 5.55 9.65
C TYR A 6 -7.95 6.14 9.16
N PHE A 7 -7.98 7.34 8.55
CA PHE A 7 -6.79 8.01 8.01
C PHE A 7 -6.05 8.88 9.04
N ARG A 8 -6.45 8.89 10.32
CA ARG A 8 -5.78 9.72 11.34
C ARG A 8 -4.41 9.18 11.77
N SER A 9 -4.20 7.87 11.68
CA SER A 9 -2.96 7.22 12.12
C SER A 9 -2.36 6.41 10.97
N PRO A 10 -1.50 7.02 10.13
CA PRO A 10 -0.86 6.31 9.02
C PRO A 10 0.18 5.28 9.49
N PHE A 11 0.67 5.41 10.72
CA PHE A 11 1.64 4.51 11.32
C PHE A 11 1.01 3.69 12.45
N PRO A 12 1.34 2.39 12.57
CA PRO A 12 0.98 1.58 13.73
C PRO A 12 1.37 2.25 15.06
N SER A 13 0.58 2.03 16.12
CA SER A 13 0.96 2.46 17.47
C SER A 13 2.24 1.75 17.94
N THR A 14 2.88 2.27 18.99
CA THR A 14 4.14 1.76 19.56
C THR A 14 4.13 0.26 19.90
N ALA A 15 2.95 -0.35 20.04
CA ALA A 15 2.78 -1.79 20.22
C ALA A 15 3.28 -2.63 19.02
N GLY A 16 3.25 -2.10 17.80
CA GLY A 16 3.74 -2.77 16.57
C GLY A 16 5.16 -2.39 16.13
N PHE A 17 5.78 -1.39 16.79
CA PHE A 17 7.15 -0.91 16.50
C PHE A 17 8.14 -1.14 17.65
N SER A 18 7.80 -1.98 18.61
CA SER A 18 8.77 -2.42 19.62
C SER A 18 9.80 -3.35 18.98
N ALA A 19 11.08 -3.16 19.31
CA ALA A 19 12.18 -4.04 18.89
C ALA A 19 11.94 -5.53 19.26
N TYR A 20 11.08 -5.80 20.25
CA TYR A 20 10.72 -7.14 20.73
C TYR A 20 9.38 -7.66 20.19
N ARG A 21 8.69 -6.89 19.32
CA ARG A 21 7.40 -7.25 18.70
C ARG A 21 7.41 -6.94 17.20
N MET A 22 8.47 -7.33 16.49
CA MET A 22 8.50 -7.19 15.03
C MET A 22 7.34 -7.99 14.42
N PRO A 23 6.44 -7.27 13.73
CA PRO A 23 6.56 -7.14 12.29
C PRO A 23 6.74 -5.69 11.80
N GLY A 24 6.81 -4.69 12.70
CA GLY A 24 6.86 -3.24 12.45
C GLY A 24 7.39 -2.73 11.09
N MET A 25 8.57 -2.10 11.09
CA MET A 25 9.15 -1.54 9.86
C MET A 25 9.52 -2.60 8.83
N ALA A 26 9.74 -3.85 9.28
CA ALA A 26 10.07 -4.97 8.42
C ALA A 26 8.94 -5.34 7.45
N VAL A 27 7.70 -4.96 7.74
CA VAL A 27 6.54 -5.17 6.86
C VAL A 27 6.08 -3.87 6.24
N HIS A 28 6.03 -2.80 7.04
CA HIS A 28 5.50 -1.52 6.58
C HIS A 28 6.35 -0.89 5.48
N ALA A 29 7.67 -0.87 5.63
CA ALA A 29 8.56 -0.21 4.67
C ALA A 29 8.59 -0.91 3.29
N PRO A 30 8.75 -2.25 3.20
CA PRO A 30 8.67 -2.93 1.91
C PRO A 30 7.36 -2.65 1.15
N LEU A 31 6.22 -2.59 1.85
CA LEU A 31 4.93 -2.33 1.22
C LEU A 31 4.78 -0.88 0.77
N ILE A 32 5.17 0.11 1.59
CA ILE A 32 5.18 1.52 1.18
C ILE A 32 6.04 1.71 -0.07
N LEU A 33 7.25 1.16 -0.07
CA LEU A 33 8.18 1.30 -1.20
C LEU A 33 7.63 0.61 -2.44
N SER A 34 7.13 -0.62 -2.32
CA SER A 34 6.56 -1.37 -3.44
C SER A 34 5.42 -0.60 -4.11
N PHE A 35 4.45 -0.14 -3.33
CA PHE A 35 3.31 0.60 -3.85
C PHE A 35 3.72 1.94 -4.46
N SER A 36 4.65 2.66 -3.82
CA SER A 36 5.13 3.94 -4.34
C SER A 36 5.87 3.77 -5.66
N VAL A 37 6.74 2.76 -5.78
CA VAL A 37 7.48 2.46 -7.02
C VAL A 37 6.55 1.99 -8.13
N VAL A 38 5.60 1.10 -7.83
CA VAL A 38 4.59 0.66 -8.80
C VAL A 38 3.75 1.85 -9.26
N GLY A 39 3.22 2.64 -8.33
CA GLY A 39 2.45 3.84 -8.65
C GLY A 39 3.24 4.83 -9.50
N PHE A 40 4.53 5.03 -9.20
CA PHE A 40 5.41 5.88 -9.98
C PHE A 40 5.53 5.37 -11.42
N PHE A 41 5.86 4.10 -11.62
CA PHE A 41 6.00 3.54 -12.96
C PHE A 41 4.68 3.50 -13.76
N LEU A 42 3.54 3.33 -13.09
CA LEU A 42 2.22 3.33 -13.75
C LEU A 42 1.73 4.73 -14.09
N CYS A 43 1.94 5.72 -13.21
CA CYS A 43 1.30 7.03 -13.31
C CYS A 43 2.23 8.12 -13.85
N TRP A 44 3.53 8.08 -13.53
CA TRP A 44 4.46 9.16 -13.88
C TRP A 44 4.63 9.42 -15.38
N PRO A 45 4.64 8.38 -16.25
CA PRO A 45 4.75 8.59 -17.70
C PRO A 45 3.61 9.42 -18.30
N HIS A 46 2.45 9.48 -17.64
CA HIS A 46 1.23 10.11 -18.16
C HIS A 46 0.85 11.31 -17.30
N GLU A 47 0.91 12.52 -17.85
CA GLU A 47 0.71 13.76 -17.08
C GLU A 47 -0.63 13.80 -16.33
N MET A 48 -1.69 13.29 -16.97
CA MET A 48 -3.04 13.22 -16.40
C MET A 48 -3.16 12.25 -15.21
N LEU A 49 -2.30 11.23 -15.13
CA LEU A 49 -2.34 10.22 -14.07
C LEU A 49 -1.43 10.57 -12.89
N ARG A 50 -0.50 11.52 -13.04
CA ARG A 50 0.44 11.91 -11.97
C ARG A 50 -0.24 12.20 -10.62
N PRO A 51 -1.41 12.87 -10.54
CA PRO A 51 -2.10 13.07 -9.26
C PRO A 51 -2.49 11.77 -8.55
N LEU A 52 -2.75 10.69 -9.32
CA LEU A 52 -3.12 9.38 -8.78
C LEU A 52 -1.96 8.67 -8.09
N LEU A 53 -0.71 9.15 -8.24
CA LEU A 53 0.43 8.65 -7.48
C LEU A 53 0.17 8.72 -5.96
N LEU A 54 -0.54 9.75 -5.50
CA LEU A 54 -0.91 9.90 -4.10
C LEU A 54 -1.76 8.73 -3.62
N VAL A 55 -2.67 8.21 -4.45
CA VAL A 55 -3.50 7.04 -4.13
C VAL A 55 -2.63 5.80 -3.89
N TRP A 56 -1.57 5.61 -4.69
CA TRP A 56 -0.63 4.51 -4.51
C TRP A 56 0.19 4.65 -3.23
N VAL A 57 0.69 5.86 -2.93
CA VAL A 57 1.43 6.13 -1.69
C VAL A 57 0.55 5.87 -0.47
N LEU A 58 -0.67 6.42 -0.45
CA LEU A 58 -1.63 6.16 0.62
C LEU A 58 -1.99 4.67 0.70
N GLY A 59 -2.16 4.01 -0.44
CA GLY A 59 -2.33 2.56 -0.56
C GLY A 59 -1.26 1.79 0.19
N GLY A 60 0.01 2.05 -0.10
CA GLY A 60 1.13 1.41 0.56
C GLY A 60 1.21 1.71 2.07
N VAL A 61 0.93 2.95 2.46
CA VAL A 61 0.96 3.38 3.86
C VAL A 61 -0.12 2.66 4.68
N TYR A 62 -1.38 2.69 4.23
CA TYR A 62 -2.49 2.13 5.00
C TYR A 62 -2.55 0.61 4.92
N LEU A 63 -2.29 0.02 3.74
CA LEU A 63 -2.15 -1.43 3.62
C LEU A 63 -0.99 -1.93 4.49
N GLY A 64 0.15 -1.26 4.43
CA GLY A 64 1.31 -1.67 5.22
C GLY A 64 1.08 -1.55 6.72
N ARG A 65 0.34 -0.54 7.19
CA ARG A 65 -0.10 -0.44 8.59
C ARG A 65 -0.98 -1.63 8.98
N ASP A 66 -2.01 -1.91 8.18
CA ASP A 66 -3.00 -2.94 8.49
C ASP A 66 -2.37 -4.35 8.46
N ILE A 67 -1.52 -4.63 7.46
CA ILE A 67 -0.77 -5.89 7.38
C ILE A 67 0.23 -6.02 8.54
N THR A 68 0.89 -4.93 8.96
CA THR A 68 1.81 -4.98 10.12
C THR A 68 1.09 -5.42 11.40
N ILE A 69 -0.16 -4.97 11.60
CA ILE A 69 -0.98 -5.43 12.73
C ILE A 69 -1.29 -6.93 12.57
N LEU A 70 -1.75 -7.34 11.39
CA LEU A 70 -2.09 -8.75 11.11
C LEU A 70 -0.90 -9.70 11.20
N CYS A 71 0.30 -9.25 10.87
CA CYS A 71 1.52 -10.08 10.95
C CYS A 71 1.82 -10.56 12.38
N HIS A 72 1.30 -9.91 13.43
CA HIS A 72 1.42 -10.40 14.80
C HIS A 72 0.67 -11.71 15.01
N TYR A 73 -0.42 -11.91 14.27
CA TYR A 73 -1.25 -13.11 14.32
C TYR A 73 -0.86 -14.13 13.24
N ASN A 74 -0.24 -13.67 12.15
CA ASN A 74 0.19 -14.51 11.05
C ASN A 74 1.53 -14.05 10.46
N PRO A 75 2.67 -14.62 10.91
CA PRO A 75 4.00 -14.19 10.47
C PRO A 75 4.30 -14.49 8.99
N LEU A 76 3.52 -15.35 8.32
CA LEU A 76 3.69 -15.63 6.88
C LEU A 76 3.42 -14.39 6.02
N LEU A 77 2.59 -13.46 6.52
CA LEU A 77 2.33 -12.18 5.86
C LEU A 77 3.60 -11.32 5.74
N THR A 78 4.56 -11.48 6.66
CA THR A 78 5.86 -10.83 6.56
C THR A 78 6.64 -11.34 5.35
N LEU A 79 6.67 -12.65 5.13
CA LEU A 79 7.33 -13.25 3.97
C LEU A 79 6.67 -12.80 2.66
N LEU A 80 5.33 -12.75 2.62
CA LEU A 80 4.60 -12.25 1.45
C LEU A 80 4.89 -10.77 1.15
N SER A 81 5.02 -9.94 2.19
CA SER A 81 5.37 -8.52 2.04
C SER A 81 6.76 -8.34 1.43
N TRP A 82 7.73 -9.14 1.87
CA TRP A 82 9.07 -9.16 1.29
C TRP A 82 9.11 -9.77 -0.12
N ALA A 83 8.31 -10.81 -0.40
CA ALA A 83 8.20 -11.38 -1.74
C ALA A 83 7.61 -10.36 -2.73
N ALA A 84 6.55 -9.65 -2.34
CA ALA A 84 5.97 -8.57 -3.13
C ALA A 84 7.00 -7.46 -3.42
N PHE A 85 7.77 -7.06 -2.41
CA PHE A 85 8.87 -6.12 -2.58
C PHE A 85 9.97 -6.63 -3.52
N GLY A 86 10.37 -7.89 -3.36
CA GLY A 86 11.34 -8.54 -4.25
C GLY A 86 10.90 -8.50 -5.71
N ILE A 87 9.63 -8.79 -6.00
CA ILE A 87 9.08 -8.72 -7.37
C ILE A 87 9.26 -7.33 -7.96
N VAL A 88 8.97 -6.28 -7.19
CA VAL A 88 9.11 -4.89 -7.64
C VAL A 88 10.58 -4.53 -7.91
N VAL A 89 11.49 -4.96 -7.03
CA VAL A 89 12.94 -4.68 -7.14
C VAL A 89 13.62 -5.46 -8.25
N PHE A 90 13.21 -6.71 -8.50
CA PHE A 90 13.85 -7.57 -9.51
C PHE A 90 13.26 -7.42 -10.91
N ALA A 91 12.06 -6.87 -11.05
CA ALA A 91 11.43 -6.65 -12.36
C ALA A 91 11.00 -5.20 -12.65
N PRO A 92 11.77 -4.16 -12.28
CA PRO A 92 11.35 -2.76 -12.41
C PRO A 92 11.11 -2.37 -13.87
N HIS A 93 11.92 -2.89 -14.80
CA HIS A 93 11.78 -2.61 -16.23
C HIS A 93 10.45 -3.12 -16.81
N ARG A 94 9.94 -4.27 -16.32
CA ARG A 94 8.65 -4.82 -16.77
C ARG A 94 7.49 -3.96 -16.29
N ILE A 95 7.57 -3.44 -15.07
CA ILE A 95 6.55 -2.55 -14.50
C ILE A 95 6.56 -1.20 -15.24
N ALA A 96 7.75 -0.65 -15.49
CA ALA A 96 7.94 0.60 -16.21
C ALA A 96 7.42 0.52 -17.66
N SER A 97 7.81 -0.53 -18.39
CA SER A 97 7.32 -0.74 -19.76
C SER A 97 5.80 -0.92 -19.81
N PHE A 98 5.24 -1.70 -18.88
CA PHE A 98 3.79 -1.85 -18.77
C PHE A 98 3.08 -0.50 -18.55
N GLY A 99 3.56 0.30 -17.59
CA GLY A 99 2.97 1.61 -17.28
C GLY A 99 3.07 2.61 -18.43
N ALA A 100 4.20 2.63 -19.13
CA ALA A 100 4.39 3.48 -20.30
C ALA A 100 3.46 3.12 -21.46
N SER A 101 3.22 1.82 -21.68
CA SER A 101 2.40 1.34 -22.81
C SER A 101 0.90 1.34 -22.55
N HIS A 102 0.43 1.37 -21.29
CA HIS A 102 -0.98 1.12 -20.97
C HIS A 102 -1.62 2.19 -20.06
N VAL A 103 -1.86 3.39 -20.60
CA VAL A 103 -2.47 4.51 -19.84
C VAL A 103 -3.81 4.14 -19.19
N VAL A 104 -4.71 3.45 -19.92
CA VAL A 104 -6.05 3.11 -19.42
C VAL A 104 -5.96 2.11 -18.27
N LEU A 105 -5.11 1.08 -18.39
CA LEU A 105 -4.93 0.09 -17.33
C LEU A 105 -4.29 0.72 -16.08
N SER A 106 -3.30 1.60 -16.25
CA SER A 106 -2.72 2.36 -15.13
C SER A 106 -3.78 3.19 -14.40
N GLY A 107 -4.66 3.86 -15.15
CA GLY A 107 -5.79 4.60 -14.58
C GLY A 107 -6.78 3.71 -13.83
N VAL A 108 -7.21 2.61 -14.44
CA VAL A 108 -8.14 1.64 -13.83
C VAL A 108 -7.54 1.04 -12.54
N LEU A 109 -6.29 0.61 -12.56
CA LEU A 109 -5.61 0.08 -11.37
C LEU A 109 -5.56 1.12 -10.24
N SER A 110 -5.30 2.38 -10.57
CA SER A 110 -5.29 3.46 -9.59
C SER A 110 -6.67 3.69 -8.97
N VAL A 111 -7.74 3.63 -9.77
CA VAL A 111 -9.13 3.71 -9.29
C VAL A 111 -9.46 2.52 -8.39
N VAL A 112 -9.03 1.31 -8.76
CA VAL A 112 -9.24 0.11 -7.93
C VAL A 112 -8.54 0.24 -6.59
N VAL A 113 -7.28 0.69 -6.55
CA VAL A 113 -6.56 0.93 -5.28
C VAL A 113 -7.30 1.96 -4.42
N GLY A 114 -7.75 3.06 -5.01
CA GLY A 114 -8.52 4.09 -4.29
C GLY A 114 -9.86 3.56 -3.76
N ALA A 115 -10.58 2.76 -4.54
CA ALA A 115 -11.83 2.15 -4.15
C ALA A 115 -11.63 1.15 -2.99
N VAL A 116 -10.61 0.29 -3.07
CA VAL A 116 -10.26 -0.64 -1.98
C VAL A 116 -9.94 0.13 -0.70
N LEU A 117 -9.11 1.18 -0.80
CA LEU A 117 -8.75 2.01 0.35
C LEU A 117 -9.98 2.66 1.01
N GLY A 118 -10.92 3.15 0.20
CA GLY A 118 -12.20 3.70 0.67
C GLY A 118 -13.11 2.65 1.32
N LEU A 119 -13.20 1.46 0.72
CA LEU A 119 -14.01 0.34 1.25
C LEU A 119 -13.46 -0.17 2.57
N VAL A 120 -12.13 -0.33 2.68
CA VAL A 120 -11.47 -0.74 3.93
C VAL A 120 -11.69 0.30 5.02
N ALA A 121 -11.52 1.59 4.70
CA ALA A 121 -11.79 2.67 5.65
C ALA A 121 -13.24 2.62 6.15
N PHE A 122 -14.20 2.44 5.25
CA PHE A 122 -15.61 2.33 5.62
C PHE A 122 -15.91 1.10 6.49
N GLY A 123 -15.40 -0.08 6.11
CA GLY A 123 -15.57 -1.32 6.86
C GLY A 123 -15.04 -1.22 8.28
N MET A 124 -13.77 -0.79 8.43
CA MET A 124 -13.13 -0.66 9.74
C MET A 124 -13.85 0.34 10.66
N THR A 125 -14.46 1.40 10.10
CA THR A 125 -15.26 2.35 10.89
C THR A 125 -16.62 1.84 11.31
N ARG A 126 -17.21 0.87 10.58
CA ARG A 126 -18.48 0.23 10.98
C ARG A 126 -18.30 -0.80 12.07
N ASP A 127 -17.20 -1.56 12.03
CA ASP A 127 -16.93 -2.61 13.02
C ASP A 127 -16.50 -2.04 14.38
N SER A 128 -16.20 -0.74 14.44
CA SER A 128 -15.81 -0.02 15.66
C SER A 128 -16.98 0.65 16.40
N ASP A 129 -18.19 0.63 15.83
CA ASP A 129 -19.44 1.12 16.43
C ASP A 129 -20.26 -0.06 17.00
#